data_AF-A0A7W1PW96-F1
#
_entry.id   AF-A0A7W1PW96-F1
#
_cell.length_a   1.000
_cell.length_b   1.000
_cell.length_c   1.000
_cell.angle_alpha   90.00
_cell.angle_beta   90.00
_cell.angle_gamma   90.00
#
_symmetry.space_group_name_H-M   'P 1'
#
loop_
_entity.id
_entity.type
_entity.pdbx_description
1 polymer ?
#
loop_
_entity_poly.entity_id
_entity_poly.type
_entity_poly.pdbx_seq_one_letter_code
_entity_poly.pdbx_strand_id
1 'polypeptide(L)'
;MEVYLHFKEINSDYSQDIADEFHEGQESEENIKCTWEDELKVTEDVVDFKIRNKAIYTIQGAYPDGKSFSFDIPDMSICECKTAFGNTIQFAVSGKIIKNTDKKTSKDGNTIRFTYFLKDQFPVENPFPGVYILAKDFPKELLG
;
A
#
# COMPACT_ATOMS: atom_id res chain seq x y z
N MET A 1 -9.04 -3.67 18.03
CA MET A 1 -9.12 -4.44 16.78
C MET A 1 -7.75 -4.38 16.12
N GLU A 2 -7.24 -5.51 15.63
CA GLU A 2 -5.97 -5.56 14.91
C GLU A 2 -6.20 -5.25 13.43
N VAL A 3 -5.36 -4.38 12.86
CA VAL A 3 -5.41 -4.04 11.44
C VAL A 3 -4.05 -4.32 10.81
N TYR A 4 -4.07 -5.12 9.74
CA TYR A 4 -2.91 -5.47 8.93
C TYR A 4 -3.09 -4.91 7.52
N LEU A 5 -2.01 -4.36 6.97
CA LEU A 5 -1.91 -3.90 5.59
C LEU A 5 -0.90 -4.81 4.90
N HIS A 6 -1.28 -5.40 3.78
CA HIS A 6 -0.42 -6.23 2.97
C HIS A 6 -0.34 -5.62 1.58
N PHE A 7 0.86 -5.41 1.06
CA PHE A 7 1.12 -4.90 -0.28
C PHE A 7 1.82 -5.99 -1.07
N LYS A 8 1.35 -6.23 -2.29
CA LYS A 8 1.87 -7.26 -3.19
C LYS A 8 2.01 -6.66 -4.59
N GLU A 9 3.22 -6.54 -5.11
CA GLU A 9 3.41 -6.17 -6.51
C GLU A 9 3.27 -7.40 -7.40
N ILE A 10 2.26 -7.37 -8.27
CA ILE A 10 1.94 -8.49 -9.14
C ILE A 10 2.78 -8.39 -10.40
N ASN A 11 3.58 -9.44 -10.63
CA ASN A 11 4.34 -9.62 -11.84
C ASN A 11 3.39 -9.74 -13.04
N SER A 12 3.51 -8.82 -13.99
CA SER A 12 2.72 -8.82 -15.22
C SER A 12 3.20 -9.84 -16.24
N ASP A 13 4.44 -10.31 -16.11
CA ASP A 13 5.04 -11.34 -16.96
C ASP A 13 4.73 -12.78 -16.47
N TYR A 14 4.06 -12.93 -15.32
CA TYR A 14 3.64 -14.23 -14.83
C TYR A 14 2.72 -14.94 -15.84
N SER A 15 3.03 -16.19 -16.14
CA SER A 15 2.25 -17.06 -17.00
C SER A 15 1.77 -18.31 -16.25
N GLN A 16 0.44 -18.46 -16.12
CA GLN A 16 -0.14 -19.68 -15.56
C GLN A 16 0.16 -20.90 -16.44
N ASP A 17 0.22 -20.72 -17.76
CA ASP A 17 0.47 -21.82 -18.70
C ASP A 17 1.87 -22.41 -18.50
N ILE A 18 2.89 -21.56 -18.29
CA ILE A 18 4.27 -22.01 -17.98
C ILE A 18 4.30 -22.73 -16.63
N ALA A 19 3.56 -22.23 -15.64
CA ALA A 19 3.45 -22.87 -14.34
C ALA A 19 2.81 -24.26 -14.45
N ASP A 20 1.72 -24.39 -15.20
CA ASP A 20 1.00 -25.65 -15.38
C ASP A 20 1.83 -26.68 -16.18
N GLU A 21 2.53 -26.24 -17.24
CA GLU A 21 3.30 -27.12 -18.13
C GLU A 21 4.59 -27.62 -17.49
N PHE A 22 5.32 -26.77 -16.77
CA PHE A 22 6.67 -27.07 -16.29
C PHE A 22 6.80 -27.21 -14.77
N HIS A 23 5.81 -26.76 -13.99
CA HIS A 23 5.92 -26.63 -12.54
C HIS A 23 4.67 -27.06 -11.77
N GLU A 24 3.83 -27.95 -12.33
CA GLU A 24 2.61 -28.48 -11.68
C GLU A 24 1.65 -27.38 -11.19
N GLY A 25 1.58 -26.28 -11.93
CA GLY A 25 0.78 -25.09 -11.61
C GLY A 25 1.36 -24.19 -10.52
N GLN A 26 2.58 -24.49 -10.06
CA GLN A 26 3.32 -23.68 -9.09
C GLN A 26 4.25 -22.67 -9.78
N GLU A 27 4.66 -21.68 -8.99
CA GLU A 27 5.62 -20.67 -9.43
C GLU A 27 7.03 -21.24 -9.51
N SER A 28 7.87 -20.61 -10.32
CA SER A 28 9.30 -20.90 -10.43
C SER A 28 10.11 -19.61 -10.36
N GLU A 29 11.44 -19.73 -10.27
CA GLU A 29 12.34 -18.57 -10.20
C GLU A 29 12.18 -17.64 -11.41
N GLU A 30 11.90 -18.20 -12.59
CA GLU A 30 11.71 -17.45 -13.84
C GLU A 30 10.23 -17.05 -14.09
N ASN A 31 9.29 -17.51 -13.24
CA ASN A 31 7.85 -17.30 -13.39
C ASN A 31 7.16 -17.05 -12.03
N ILE A 32 7.67 -16.05 -11.30
CA ILE A 32 7.14 -15.65 -9.99
C ILE A 32 5.88 -14.78 -10.13
N LYS A 33 4.84 -14.98 -9.30
CA LYS A 33 3.61 -14.16 -9.35
C LYS A 33 3.76 -12.80 -8.69
N CYS A 34 4.55 -12.73 -7.64
CA CYS A 34 4.73 -11.54 -6.82
C CYS A 34 6.20 -11.15 -6.81
N THR A 35 6.52 -9.97 -7.33
CA THR A 35 7.91 -9.48 -7.40
C THR A 35 8.43 -9.09 -6.02
N TRP A 36 7.58 -8.48 -5.19
CA TRP A 36 7.86 -8.19 -3.79
C TRP A 36 6.57 -8.13 -2.96
N GLU A 37 6.73 -8.29 -1.64
CA GLU A 37 5.65 -8.14 -0.66
C GLU A 37 6.10 -7.29 0.54
N ASP A 38 5.16 -6.56 1.13
CA ASP A 38 5.35 -5.82 2.38
C ASP A 38 4.12 -6.01 3.29
N GLU A 39 4.33 -6.22 4.59
CA GLU A 39 3.27 -6.43 5.57
C GLU A 39 3.48 -5.54 6.80
N LEU A 40 2.45 -4.76 7.12
CA LEU A 40 2.44 -3.84 8.24
C LEU A 40 1.30 -4.18 9.19
N LYS A 41 1.57 -4.06 10.49
CA LYS A 41 0.56 -4.11 11.56
C LYS A 41 0.43 -2.73 12.17
N VAL A 42 -0.81 -2.23 12.29
CA VAL A 42 -1.08 -1.05 13.09
C VAL A 42 -0.81 -1.37 14.56
N THR A 43 0.15 -0.69 15.17
CA THR A 43 0.62 -0.96 16.53
C THR A 43 -0.32 -0.44 17.61
N GLU A 44 -1.10 0.61 17.30
CA GLU A 44 -2.10 1.16 18.21
C GLU A 44 -3.43 0.41 18.12
N ASP A 45 -4.18 0.37 19.22
CA ASP A 45 -5.52 -0.21 19.26
C ASP A 45 -6.47 0.57 18.34
N VAL A 46 -6.85 -0.05 17.23
CA VAL A 46 -7.81 0.54 16.28
C VAL A 46 -9.23 0.33 16.79
N VAL A 47 -10.03 1.40 16.78
CA VAL A 47 -11.46 1.40 17.12
C VAL A 47 -12.36 1.51 15.89
N ASP A 48 -11.86 2.15 14.83
CA ASP A 48 -12.59 2.35 13.57
C ASP A 48 -11.58 2.46 12.41
N PHE A 49 -11.98 2.04 11.22
CA PHE A 49 -11.19 2.28 10.02
C PHE A 49 -12.10 2.67 8.85
N LYS A 50 -11.57 3.44 7.90
CA LYS A 50 -12.26 3.84 6.69
C LYS A 50 -11.33 3.79 5.48
N ILE A 51 -11.82 3.27 4.37
CA ILE A 51 -11.15 3.38 3.08
C ILE A 51 -11.73 4.57 2.32
N ARG A 52 -10.88 5.46 1.83
CA ARG A 52 -11.23 6.61 0.99
C ARG A 52 -10.53 6.49 -0.35
N ASN A 53 -11.30 6.23 -1.40
CA ASN A 53 -10.79 6.18 -2.76
C ASN A 53 -10.85 7.56 -3.43
N LYS A 54 -9.95 7.81 -4.40
CA LYS A 54 -9.82 9.10 -5.10
C LYS A 54 -9.67 10.29 -4.14
N ALA A 55 -9.03 10.05 -3.00
CA ALA A 55 -8.81 11.06 -1.98
C ALA A 55 -7.51 11.82 -2.25
N ILE A 56 -7.34 12.94 -1.54
CA ILE A 56 -6.09 13.68 -1.48
C ILE A 56 -5.34 13.23 -0.23
N TYR A 57 -4.10 12.78 -0.41
CA TYR A 57 -3.17 12.50 0.68
C TYR A 57 -2.16 13.65 0.78
N THR A 58 -1.97 14.19 1.98
CA THR A 58 -1.04 15.31 2.19
C THR A 58 0.25 14.77 2.82
N ILE A 59 1.37 14.89 2.10
CA ILE A 59 2.70 14.70 2.70
C ILE A 59 3.09 16.02 3.36
N GLN A 60 3.48 15.99 4.62
CA GLN A 60 3.94 17.17 5.34
C GLN A 60 5.04 16.83 6.33
N GLY A 61 5.90 17.81 6.59
CA GLY A 61 7.03 17.66 7.49
C GLY A 61 7.86 18.94 7.57
N ALA A 62 9.12 18.80 7.98
CA ALA A 62 10.08 19.90 8.01
C ALA A 62 11.40 19.46 7.35
N TYR A 63 12.00 20.38 6.60
CA TYR A 63 13.35 20.25 6.06
C TYR A 63 14.39 20.34 7.21
N PRO A 64 15.66 19.92 6.97
CA PRO A 64 16.72 20.03 7.97
C PRO A 64 17.00 21.44 8.47
N ASP A 65 16.68 22.47 7.67
CA ASP A 65 16.79 23.89 8.05
C ASP A 65 15.63 24.39 8.92
N GLY A 66 14.66 23.51 9.25
CA GLY A 66 13.49 23.80 10.05
C GLY A 66 12.30 24.35 9.27
N LYS A 67 12.43 24.57 7.95
CA LYS A 67 11.32 25.05 7.12
C LYS A 67 10.29 23.94 6.90
N SER A 68 9.02 24.22 7.18
CA SER A 68 7.94 23.26 6.94
C SER A 68 7.63 23.10 5.45
N PHE A 69 7.18 21.92 5.07
CA PHE A 69 6.62 21.63 3.74
C PHE A 69 5.28 20.91 3.84
N SER A 70 4.47 21.03 2.80
CA SER A 70 3.18 20.36 2.66
C SER A 70 2.84 20.23 1.18
N PHE A 71 2.57 19.01 0.74
CA PHE A 71 2.25 18.70 -0.66
C PHE A 71 1.04 17.77 -0.73
N ASP A 72 0.07 18.15 -1.54
CA ASP A 72 -1.14 17.36 -1.79
C ASP A 72 -0.94 16.43 -2.99
N ILE A 73 -1.23 15.15 -2.77
CA ILE A 73 -1.14 14.10 -3.79
C ILE A 73 -2.57 13.60 -4.07
N PRO A 74 -3.11 13.89 -5.27
CA PRO A 74 -4.46 13.48 -5.63
C PRO A 74 -4.54 12.00 -6.02
N ASP A 75 -5.78 11.51 -6.22
CA ASP A 75 -6.08 10.15 -6.69
C ASP A 75 -5.48 9.03 -5.83
N MET A 76 -5.52 9.19 -4.51
CA MET A 76 -5.02 8.20 -3.56
C MET A 76 -6.15 7.33 -3.01
N SER A 77 -5.85 6.05 -2.75
CA SER A 77 -6.62 5.19 -1.87
C SER A 77 -6.01 5.28 -0.47
N ILE A 78 -6.77 5.84 0.48
CA ILE A 78 -6.31 6.05 1.85
C ILE A 78 -7.05 5.10 2.79
N CYS A 79 -6.30 4.29 3.54
CA CYS A 79 -6.80 3.57 4.71
C CYS A 79 -6.56 4.44 5.95
N GLU A 80 -7.62 4.97 6.52
CA GLU A 80 -7.59 5.74 7.76
C GLU A 80 -7.97 4.84 8.92
N CYS A 81 -7.08 4.68 9.89
CA CYS A 81 -7.32 3.96 11.14
C CYS A 81 -7.41 4.96 12.29
N LYS A 82 -8.58 5.02 12.93
CA LYS A 82 -8.76 5.78 14.17
C LYS A 82 -8.38 4.90 15.36
N THR A 83 -7.55 5.42 16.24
CA THR A 83 -7.06 4.69 17.40
C THR A 83 -7.86 5.03 18.65
N ALA A 84 -7.82 4.16 19.65
CA ALA A 84 -8.49 4.38 20.94
C ALA A 84 -7.99 5.64 21.66
N PHE A 85 -6.79 6.13 21.31
CA PHE A 85 -6.20 7.36 21.85
C PHE A 85 -6.61 8.63 21.09
N GLY A 86 -7.46 8.51 20.07
CA GLY A 86 -7.92 9.64 19.25
C GLY A 86 -6.99 10.02 18.10
N ASN A 87 -5.88 9.30 17.91
CA ASN A 87 -5.01 9.50 16.74
C ASN A 87 -5.65 8.94 15.47
N THR A 88 -5.24 9.46 14.33
CA THR A 88 -5.55 8.88 13.02
C THR A 88 -4.25 8.50 12.33
N ILE A 89 -4.09 7.21 12.04
CA ILE A 89 -2.99 6.67 11.25
C ILE A 89 -3.49 6.50 9.82
N GLN A 90 -2.70 6.93 8.84
CA GLN A 90 -3.06 6.85 7.42
C GLN A 90 -2.03 6.04 6.64
N PHE A 91 -2.54 5.14 5.81
CA PHE A 91 -1.80 4.45 4.76
C PHE A 91 -2.36 4.91 3.43
N ALA A 92 -1.51 5.13 2.43
CA ALA A 92 -1.94 5.74 1.18
C ALA A 92 -1.27 5.08 -0.02
N VAL A 93 -2.06 4.72 -1.02
CA VAL A 93 -1.57 4.08 -2.25
C VAL A 93 -2.13 4.84 -3.44
N SER A 94 -1.29 5.21 -4.41
CA SER A 94 -1.76 5.85 -5.65
C SER A 94 -2.78 4.96 -6.37
N GLY A 95 -3.94 5.52 -6.69
CA GLY A 95 -5.04 4.77 -7.31
C GLY A 95 -4.63 4.10 -8.63
N LYS A 96 -3.77 4.76 -9.41
CA LYS A 96 -3.28 4.25 -10.70
C LYS A 96 -2.47 2.95 -10.58
N ILE A 97 -1.71 2.77 -9.50
CA ILE A 97 -0.87 1.59 -9.30
C ILE A 97 -1.64 0.40 -8.71
N ILE A 98 -2.85 0.62 -8.18
CA ILE A 98 -3.69 -0.45 -7.64
C ILE A 98 -4.26 -1.28 -8.80
N LYS A 99 -4.02 -2.60 -8.75
CA LYS A 99 -4.67 -3.61 -9.61
C LYS A 99 -6.04 -3.98 -9.03
N ASN A 100 -6.07 -4.34 -7.76
CA ASN A 100 -7.28 -4.58 -6.97
C ASN A 100 -6.95 -4.55 -5.47
N THR A 101 -7.98 -4.65 -4.64
CA THR A 101 -7.86 -4.73 -3.18
C THR A 101 -8.70 -5.88 -2.65
N ASP A 102 -8.23 -6.54 -1.60
CA ASP A 102 -8.97 -7.54 -0.85
C ASP A 102 -9.07 -7.13 0.63
N LYS A 103 -10.18 -7.52 1.27
CA LYS A 103 -10.40 -7.33 2.71
C LYS A 103 -10.83 -8.65 3.31
N LYS A 104 -10.04 -9.14 4.25
CA LYS A 104 -10.37 -10.31 5.07
C LYS A 104 -10.57 -9.91 6.51
N THR A 105 -11.58 -10.52 7.13
CA THR A 105 -11.84 -10.40 8.57
C THR A 105 -11.77 -11.78 9.18
N SER A 106 -11.07 -11.91 10.32
CA SER A 106 -10.98 -13.17 11.05
C SER A 106 -12.35 -13.63 11.56
N LYS A 107 -12.48 -14.93 11.88
CA LYS A 107 -13.74 -15.52 12.36
C LYS A 107 -14.27 -14.86 13.63
N ASP A 108 -13.39 -14.37 14.48
CA ASP A 108 -13.73 -13.66 15.72
C ASP A 108 -14.01 -12.15 15.51
N GLY A 109 -13.85 -11.64 14.29
CA GLY A 109 -14.06 -10.23 13.95
C GLY A 109 -12.96 -9.28 14.43
N ASN A 110 -11.95 -9.76 15.17
CA ASN A 110 -10.98 -8.91 15.83
C ASN A 110 -9.79 -8.51 14.94
N THR A 111 -9.55 -9.25 13.86
CA THR A 111 -8.45 -8.99 12.93
C THR A 111 -9.01 -8.62 11.56
N ILE A 112 -8.53 -7.52 11.01
CA ILE A 112 -8.82 -7.08 9.66
C ILE A 112 -7.52 -7.00 8.88
N ARG A 113 -7.51 -7.59 7.69
CA ARG A 113 -6.38 -7.56 6.76
C ARG A 113 -6.82 -6.94 5.46
N PHE A 114 -6.22 -5.81 5.09
CA PHE A 114 -6.37 -5.19 3.78
C PHE A 114 -5.19 -5.57 2.92
N THR A 115 -5.45 -6.15 1.75
CA THR A 115 -4.40 -6.46 0.78
C THR A 115 -4.54 -5.52 -0.41
N TYR A 116 -3.48 -4.80 -0.74
CA TYR A 116 -3.33 -4.02 -1.97
C TYR A 116 -2.48 -4.82 -2.94
N PHE A 117 -3.06 -5.17 -4.08
CA PHE A 117 -2.30 -5.74 -5.18
C PHE A 117 -1.93 -4.61 -6.13
N LEU A 118 -0.64 -4.45 -6.37
CA LEU A 118 -0.04 -3.36 -7.13
C LEU A 118 0.37 -3.86 -8.53
N LYS A 119 0.38 -2.95 -9.49
CA LYS A 119 0.91 -3.19 -10.84
C LYS A 119 2.40 -2.87 -10.83
N ASP A 120 3.19 -3.74 -11.43
CA ASP A 120 4.64 -3.62 -11.66
C ASP A 120 5.05 -2.64 -12.77
N GLN A 121 4.08 -2.18 -13.58
CA GLN A 121 4.32 -1.31 -14.75
C GLN A 121 4.70 0.13 -14.41
N PHE A 122 4.72 0.50 -13.12
CA PHE A 122 4.85 1.88 -12.68
C PHE A 122 5.93 2.03 -11.61
N PRO A 123 6.90 2.94 -11.78
CA PRO A 123 7.84 3.26 -10.71
C PRO A 123 7.10 3.89 -9.54
N VAL A 124 7.43 3.45 -8.32
CA VAL A 124 6.80 3.91 -7.07
C VAL A 124 7.84 4.48 -6.12
N GLU A 125 7.47 5.56 -5.45
CA GLU A 125 8.20 6.13 -4.31
C GLU A 125 7.51 5.68 -3.03
N ASN A 126 8.32 5.28 -2.05
CA ASN A 126 7.86 4.85 -0.73
C ASN A 126 8.49 5.74 0.35
N PRO A 127 7.91 6.94 0.61
CA PRO A 127 8.49 7.88 1.57
C PRO A 127 8.34 7.41 3.02
N PHE A 128 7.32 6.61 3.32
CA PHE A 128 7.01 6.11 4.66
C PHE A 128 6.38 4.72 4.56
N PRO A 129 6.59 3.82 5.56
CA PRO A 129 5.94 2.51 5.57
C PRO A 129 4.44 2.57 5.30
N GLY A 130 4.02 1.88 4.23
CA GLY A 130 2.62 1.80 3.82
C GLY A 130 2.10 3.02 3.06
N VAL A 131 3.00 3.87 2.57
CA VAL A 131 2.71 4.93 1.61
C VAL A 131 3.41 4.62 0.29
N TYR A 132 2.63 4.35 -0.76
CA TYR A 132 3.13 4.01 -2.09
C TYR A 132 2.59 5.01 -3.10
N ILE A 133 3.47 5.86 -3.63
CA ILE A 133 3.12 6.96 -4.52
C ILE A 133 3.72 6.72 -5.90
N LEU A 134 2.94 6.95 -6.95
CA LEU A 134 3.47 6.92 -8.31
C LEU A 134 4.58 7.95 -8.46
N ALA A 135 5.78 7.54 -8.89
CA ALA A 135 6.97 8.41 -8.85
C ALA A 135 6.80 9.74 -9.61
N LYS A 136 5.99 9.76 -10.68
CA LYS A 136 5.70 10.98 -11.44
C LYS A 136 4.89 12.03 -10.64
N ASP A 137 4.12 11.56 -9.65
CA ASP A 137 3.22 12.36 -8.80
C ASP A 137 3.88 12.69 -7.45
N PHE A 138 5.07 12.14 -7.19
CA PHE A 138 5.84 12.43 -5.99
C PHE A 138 6.45 13.85 -6.07
N PRO A 139 6.40 14.66 -4.99
CA PRO A 139 6.97 16.01 -4.99
C PRO A 139 8.47 15.98 -5.28
N LYS A 140 8.89 16.64 -6.37
CA LYS A 140 10.29 16.63 -6.82
C LYS A 140 11.21 17.34 -5.84
N GLU A 141 10.66 18.27 -5.06
CA GLU A 141 11.33 19.00 -3.98
C GLU A 141 11.74 18.10 -2.80
N LEU A 142 11.20 16.88 -2.75
CA LEU A 142 11.54 15.87 -1.74
C LEU A 142 12.47 14.78 -2.31
N LEU A 143 12.78 14.82 -3.61
CA LEU A 143 13.79 13.97 -4.21
C LEU A 143 15.17 14.56 -3.90
N GLY A 144 16.06 13.76 -3.30
CA GLY A 144 17.42 14.16 -2.93
C GLY A 144 18.36 14.34 -4.12
#